data_AF-A0A368YEN5-F1
#
_entry.id   AF-A0A368YEN5-F1
#
_cell.length_a   1.000
_cell.length_b   1.000
_cell.length_c   1.000
_cell.angle_alpha   90.00
_cell.angle_beta   90.00
_cell.angle_gamma   90.00
#
_symmetry.space_group_name_H-M   'P 1'
#
loop_
_entity.id
_entity.type
_entity.pdbx_description
1 polymer ?
#
loop_
_entity_poly.entity_id
_entity_poly.type
_entity_poly.pdbx_seq_one_letter_code
_entity_poly.pdbx_strand_id
1 'polypeptide(L)'
;MLIVRELLCGSRRFNDIRRGIPRISRTMLSERLQELVLTGAVHRSDGQHGPEYALTTAGMELAPLVGALAEWGQKWLARHPEDEDLDLEPVLIDMERRVCLKELPKDPLVVRFDIHGQQPRFLLLKQSETALCGQNPGFPEPLRVVGPLHALVAWWRGDIGFGEARRIGLVVEGQRALARAFPRWFERYQFAHVEPAGDMHQPRRRTSDAIAGTGSS
;
A
#
# COMPACT_ATOMS: atom_id res chain seq x y z
N MET A 1 14.10 7.62 -2.59
CA MET A 1 13.00 7.81 -3.57
C MET A 1 11.59 7.67 -3.01
N LEU A 2 11.38 7.25 -1.75
CA LEU A 2 10.03 7.17 -1.18
C LEU A 2 9.37 8.54 -0.98
N ILE A 3 10.14 9.60 -0.68
CA ILE A 3 9.61 10.96 -0.50
C ILE A 3 9.00 11.51 -1.80
N VAL A 4 9.65 11.30 -2.94
CA VAL A 4 9.11 11.73 -4.25
C VAL A 4 7.81 10.99 -4.55
N ARG A 5 7.76 9.66 -4.30
CA ARG A 5 6.53 8.88 -4.40
C ARG A 5 5.42 9.48 -3.53
N GLU A 6 5.71 9.83 -2.29
CA GLU A 6 4.73 10.40 -1.36
C GLU A 6 4.18 11.75 -1.82
N LEU A 7 5.04 12.60 -2.39
CA LEU A 7 4.65 13.89 -2.97
C LEU A 7 3.81 13.69 -4.25
N LEU A 8 4.15 12.70 -5.08
CA LEU A 8 3.34 12.29 -6.24
C LEU A 8 1.96 11.76 -5.81
N CYS A 9 1.88 11.09 -4.66
CA CYS A 9 0.62 10.64 -4.04
C CYS A 9 -0.15 11.77 -3.33
N GLY A 10 0.30 13.02 -3.43
CA GLY A 10 -0.43 14.18 -2.93
C GLY A 10 -0.10 14.58 -1.48
N SER A 11 0.82 13.90 -0.80
CA SER A 11 1.27 14.34 0.53
C SER A 11 2.00 15.67 0.42
N ARG A 12 1.54 16.69 1.16
CA ARG A 12 2.17 18.03 1.14
C ARG A 12 2.86 18.39 2.45
N ARG A 13 2.42 17.84 3.58
CA ARG A 13 2.96 18.18 4.91
C ARG A 13 3.90 17.11 5.42
N PHE A 14 4.85 17.52 6.27
CA PHE A 14 5.86 16.63 6.83
C PHE A 14 5.27 15.37 7.47
N ASN A 15 4.23 15.52 8.29
CA ASN A 15 3.62 14.38 8.98
C ASN A 15 2.89 13.44 7.99
N ASP A 16 2.29 13.97 6.93
CA ASP A 16 1.61 13.16 5.91
C ASP A 16 2.64 12.36 5.11
N ILE A 17 3.74 13.00 4.70
CA ILE A 17 4.86 12.33 4.02
C ILE A 17 5.44 11.24 4.92
N ARG A 18 5.67 11.54 6.21
CA ARG A 18 6.21 10.56 7.17
C ARG A 18 5.28 9.36 7.36
N ARG A 19 3.97 9.59 7.41
CA ARG A 19 2.95 8.52 7.55
C ARG A 19 3.02 7.51 6.40
N GLY A 20 3.33 7.96 5.19
CA GLY A 20 3.44 7.06 4.04
C GLY A 20 4.81 6.40 3.85
N ILE A 21 5.80 6.69 4.70
CA ILE A 21 7.13 6.06 4.65
C ILE A 21 7.39 5.31 5.95
N PRO A 22 7.11 4.00 5.99
CA PRO A 22 7.35 3.19 7.17
C PRO A 22 8.81 3.28 7.61
N ARG A 23 9.05 3.32 8.93
CA ARG A 23 10.38 3.23 9.56
C ARG A 23 11.35 4.41 9.27
N ILE A 24 10.94 5.46 8.57
CA ILE A 24 11.77 6.67 8.43
C ILE A 24 11.80 7.48 9.74
N SER A 25 13.00 7.85 10.19
CA SER A 25 13.15 8.77 11.33
C SER A 25 12.79 10.20 10.90
N ARG A 26 12.37 11.05 11.86
CA ARG A 26 12.10 12.47 11.56
C ARG A 26 13.35 13.16 11.03
N THR A 27 14.51 12.88 11.62
CA THR A 27 15.80 13.46 11.22
C THR A 27 16.12 13.11 9.77
N MET A 28 16.04 11.82 9.40
CA MET A 28 16.31 11.37 8.04
C MET A 28 15.30 11.96 7.04
N LEU A 29 14.01 12.05 7.39
CA LEU A 29 13.03 12.70 6.52
C LEU A 29 13.37 14.18 6.29
N SER A 30 13.73 14.92 7.35
CA SER A 30 14.12 16.32 7.25
C SER A 30 15.35 16.51 6.36
N GLU A 31 16.40 15.71 6.57
CA GLU A 31 17.64 15.75 5.78
C GLU A 31 17.35 15.52 4.30
N ARG A 32 16.58 14.47 3.98
CA ARG A 32 16.24 14.14 2.59
C ARG A 32 15.34 15.18 1.92
N LEU A 33 14.39 15.78 2.65
CA LEU A 33 13.60 16.89 2.14
C LEU A 33 14.47 18.12 1.86
N GLN A 34 15.44 18.41 2.73
CA GLN A 34 16.38 19.50 2.51
C GLN A 34 17.27 19.26 1.29
N GLU A 35 17.79 18.04 1.10
CA GLU A 35 18.53 17.65 -0.11
C GLU A 35 17.69 17.87 -1.38
N LEU A 36 16.41 17.45 -1.38
CA LEU A 36 15.51 17.62 -2.51
C LEU A 36 15.17 19.09 -2.80
N VAL A 37 15.13 19.94 -1.77
CA VAL A 37 14.96 21.39 -1.93
C VAL A 37 16.22 22.02 -2.53
N LEU A 38 17.40 21.66 -2.02
CA LEU A 38 18.69 22.16 -2.50
C LEU A 38 18.97 21.79 -3.96
N THR A 39 18.54 20.60 -4.38
CA THR A 39 18.66 20.13 -5.77
C THR A 39 17.60 20.71 -6.70
N GLY A 40 16.63 21.47 -6.18
CA GLY A 40 15.55 22.07 -6.97
C GLY A 40 14.46 21.09 -7.40
N ALA A 41 14.45 19.85 -6.90
CA ALA A 41 13.41 18.86 -7.18
C ALA A 41 12.13 19.10 -6.36
N VAL A 42 12.26 19.72 -5.18
CA VAL A 42 11.14 20.05 -4.29
C VAL A 42 11.15 21.54 -3.97
N HIS A 43 9.98 22.15 -3.99
CA HIS A 43 9.74 23.48 -3.47
C HIS A 43 9.17 23.39 -2.06
N ARG A 44 9.75 24.13 -1.12
CA ARG A 44 9.22 24.30 0.24
C ARG A 44 8.58 25.68 0.36
N SER A 45 7.34 25.73 0.82
CA SER A 45 6.61 26.96 1.13
C SER A 45 6.09 26.93 2.57
N ASP A 46 5.89 28.10 3.17
CA ASP A 46 5.21 28.19 4.46
C ASP A 46 3.69 28.25 4.24
N GLY A 47 2.98 27.20 4.65
CA GLY A 47 1.53 27.12 4.60
C GLY A 47 0.88 27.60 5.91
N GLN A 48 -0.44 27.74 5.90
CA GLN A 48 -1.22 28.22 7.05
C GLN A 48 -1.04 27.38 8.33
N HIS A 49 -0.68 26.10 8.17
CA HIS A 49 -0.52 25.16 9.28
C HIS A 49 0.92 24.63 9.39
N GLY A 50 1.89 25.37 8.85
CA GLY A 50 3.31 25.00 8.83
C GLY A 50 3.83 24.67 7.43
N PRO A 51 5.04 24.09 7.35
CA PRO A 51 5.74 23.89 6.08
C PRO A 51 5.01 22.91 5.15
N GLU A 52 4.92 23.29 3.88
CA GLU A 52 4.41 22.45 2.80
C GLU A 52 5.50 22.21 1.75
N TYR A 53 5.42 21.05 1.12
CA TYR A 53 6.37 20.56 0.13
C TYR A 53 5.62 20.18 -1.15
N ALA A 54 6.16 20.59 -2.29
CA ALA A 54 5.62 20.26 -3.60
C ALA A 54 6.75 19.92 -4.56
N LEU A 55 6.51 19.02 -5.52
CA LEU A 55 7.46 18.76 -6.59
C LEU A 55 7.52 19.97 -7.52
N THR A 56 8.73 20.32 -7.95
CA THR A 56 8.94 21.26 -9.05
C THR A 56 8.76 20.54 -10.39
N THR A 57 8.90 21.26 -11.51
CA THR A 57 8.97 20.64 -12.84
C THR A 57 10.03 19.54 -12.90
N ALA A 58 11.24 19.82 -12.39
CA ALA A 58 12.32 18.82 -12.32
C ALA A 58 11.97 17.63 -11.42
N GLY A 59 11.27 17.86 -10.30
CA GLY A 59 10.78 16.79 -9.44
C GLY A 59 9.70 15.91 -10.10
N MET A 60 8.84 16.51 -10.92
CA MET A 60 7.80 15.79 -11.67
C MET A 60 8.38 14.87 -12.75
N GLU A 61 9.52 15.22 -13.35
CA GLU A 61 10.23 14.36 -14.30
C GLU A 61 10.76 13.05 -13.68
N LEU A 62 10.80 12.95 -12.35
CA LEU A 62 11.14 11.70 -11.65
C LEU A 62 9.98 10.69 -11.62
N ALA A 63 8.75 11.10 -11.91
CA ALA A 63 7.57 10.23 -11.92
C ALA A 63 7.74 8.94 -12.75
N PRO A 64 8.18 9.00 -14.04
CA PRO A 64 8.41 7.78 -14.82
C PRO A 64 9.45 6.84 -14.21
N LEU A 65 10.50 7.37 -13.56
CA LEU A 65 11.53 6.55 -12.91
C LEU A 65 11.00 5.87 -11.64
N VAL A 66 10.21 6.60 -10.84
CA VAL A 66 9.51 6.04 -9.68
C VAL A 66 8.55 4.94 -10.13
N GLY A 67 7.83 5.16 -11.24
CA GLY A 67 6.95 4.16 -11.85
C GLY A 67 7.70 2.91 -12.26
N ALA A 68 8.77 3.04 -13.05
CA ALA A 68 9.57 1.90 -13.51
C ALA A 68 10.19 1.11 -12.35
N LEU A 69 10.65 1.79 -11.30
CA LEU A 69 11.15 1.12 -10.08
C LEU A 69 10.04 0.38 -9.35
N ALA A 70 8.83 0.96 -9.28
CA ALA A 70 7.69 0.31 -8.67
C ALA A 70 7.30 -0.96 -9.45
N GLU A 71 7.24 -0.89 -10.78
CA GLU A 71 6.96 -2.02 -11.68
C GLU A 71 8.02 -3.12 -11.54
N TRP A 72 9.30 -2.75 -11.54
CA TRP A 72 10.39 -3.70 -11.30
C TRP A 72 10.23 -4.38 -9.93
N GLY A 73 9.89 -3.60 -8.89
CA GLY A 73 9.62 -4.12 -7.56
C GLY A 73 8.42 -5.07 -7.53
N GLN A 74 7.34 -4.79 -8.26
CA GLN A 74 6.23 -5.73 -8.42
C GLN A 74 6.68 -7.05 -9.05
N LYS A 75 7.55 -6.95 -10.06
CA LYS A 75 7.95 -8.09 -10.88
C LYS A 75 8.93 -9.04 -10.19
N TRP A 76 9.82 -8.52 -9.34
CA TRP A 76 10.99 -9.26 -8.87
C TRP A 76 11.15 -9.38 -7.35
N LEU A 77 10.50 -8.53 -6.54
CA LEU A 77 10.47 -8.79 -5.10
C LEU A 77 9.50 -9.96 -4.88
N ALA A 78 10.06 -11.14 -4.58
CA ALA A 78 9.30 -12.32 -4.21
C ALA A 78 8.36 -11.95 -3.04
N ARG A 79 7.06 -12.01 -3.30
CA ARG A 79 6.01 -11.73 -2.30
C ARG A 79 5.66 -13.06 -1.68
N HIS A 80 6.21 -13.30 -0.51
CA HIS A 80 5.72 -14.33 0.38
C HIS A 80 5.08 -13.59 1.55
N PRO A 81 3.78 -13.24 1.46
CA PRO A 81 3.08 -12.52 2.52
C PRO A 81 3.14 -13.23 3.87
N GLU A 82 3.35 -14.55 3.87
CA GLU A 82 3.58 -15.37 5.05
C GLU A 82 4.97 -15.17 5.72
N ASP A 83 5.97 -14.73 4.96
CA ASP A 83 7.37 -14.54 5.42
C ASP A 83 7.76 -13.05 5.53
N GLU A 84 6.88 -12.13 5.10
CA GLU A 84 7.09 -10.69 5.20
C GLU A 84 6.74 -10.14 6.60
N ASP A 85 7.59 -9.25 7.12
CA ASP A 85 7.29 -8.42 8.29
C ASP A 85 6.27 -7.33 7.89
N LEU A 86 4.99 -7.74 7.81
CA LEU A 86 3.88 -6.92 7.36
C LEU A 86 3.37 -6.00 8.47
N ASP A 87 3.28 -4.71 8.17
CA ASP A 87 2.67 -3.70 9.04
C ASP A 87 1.28 -3.31 8.52
N LEU A 88 0.27 -3.31 9.41
CA LEU A 88 -1.10 -2.91 9.06
C LEU A 88 -1.20 -1.41 8.75
N GLU A 89 -0.49 -0.58 9.51
CA GLU A 89 -0.65 0.88 9.44
C GLU A 89 -0.35 1.47 8.05
N PRO A 90 0.77 1.14 7.40
CA PRO A 90 1.07 1.66 6.06
C PRO A 90 0.04 1.22 5.02
N VAL A 91 -0.51 0.01 5.14
CA VAL A 91 -1.54 -0.51 4.25
C VAL A 91 -2.80 0.35 4.36
N LEU A 92 -3.28 0.60 5.57
CA LEU A 92 -4.47 1.41 5.80
C LEU A 92 -4.30 2.88 5.40
N ILE A 93 -3.08 3.43 5.55
CA ILE A 93 -2.76 4.79 5.08
C ILE A 93 -2.81 4.87 3.56
N ASP A 94 -2.29 3.87 2.84
CA ASP A 94 -2.40 3.82 1.38
C ASP A 94 -3.87 3.64 0.96
N MET A 95 -4.65 2.82 1.69
CA MET A 95 -6.11 2.68 1.50
C MET A 95 -6.85 4.01 1.64
N GLU A 96 -6.61 4.75 2.73
CA GLU A 96 -7.21 6.06 3.00
C GLU A 96 -6.98 7.04 1.82
N ARG A 97 -5.75 7.09 1.29
CA ARG A 97 -5.37 8.00 0.21
C ARG A 97 -5.96 7.64 -1.14
N ARG A 98 -6.31 6.37 -1.34
CA ARG A 98 -6.89 5.86 -2.59
C ARG A 98 -8.41 5.77 -2.53
N VAL A 99 -9.05 6.38 -1.54
CA VAL A 99 -10.51 6.40 -1.48
C VAL A 99 -11.08 7.23 -2.63
N CYS A 100 -11.93 6.58 -3.42
CA CYS A 100 -12.70 7.19 -4.49
C CYS A 100 -13.97 7.84 -3.90
N LEU A 101 -13.88 9.13 -3.54
CA LEU A 101 -14.96 9.87 -2.87
C LEU A 101 -16.33 9.79 -3.58
N LYS A 102 -16.33 9.68 -4.91
CA LYS A 102 -17.55 9.55 -5.74
C LYS A 102 -18.27 8.20 -5.61
N GLU A 103 -17.57 7.14 -5.16
CA GLU A 103 -18.13 5.81 -4.96
C GLU A 103 -18.65 5.61 -3.52
N LEU A 104 -18.36 6.56 -2.62
CA LEU A 104 -18.80 6.50 -1.24
C LEU A 104 -20.31 6.72 -1.10
N PRO A 105 -20.95 6.07 -0.11
CA PRO A 105 -22.31 6.41 0.29
C PRO A 105 -22.45 7.89 0.65
N LYS A 106 -23.69 8.42 0.56
CA LYS A 106 -23.99 9.80 0.96
C LYS A 106 -23.79 10.01 2.46
N ASP A 107 -24.23 9.04 3.25
CA ASP A 107 -24.13 9.11 4.71
C ASP A 107 -22.71 8.72 5.17
N PRO A 108 -22.09 9.53 6.07
CA PRO A 108 -20.83 9.19 6.71
C PRO A 108 -20.85 7.82 7.37
N LEU A 109 -19.77 7.06 7.19
CA LEU A 109 -19.61 5.76 7.84
C LEU A 109 -18.16 5.49 8.23
N VAL A 110 -17.99 4.52 9.12
CA VAL A 110 -16.71 3.98 9.53
C VAL A 110 -16.60 2.53 9.11
N VAL A 111 -15.48 2.19 8.48
CA VAL A 111 -15.07 0.80 8.31
C VAL A 111 -14.09 0.46 9.42
N ARG A 112 -14.43 -0.55 10.23
CA ARG A 112 -13.51 -1.09 11.24
C ARG A 112 -12.64 -2.19 10.65
N PHE A 113 -11.34 -2.15 10.92
CA PHE A 113 -10.38 -3.17 10.54
C PHE A 113 -9.94 -3.94 11.78
N ASP A 114 -10.41 -5.18 11.91
CA ASP A 114 -10.07 -6.12 12.96
C ASP A 114 -9.20 -7.24 12.39
N ILE A 115 -7.95 -6.89 12.14
CA ILE A 115 -6.95 -7.79 11.56
C ILE A 115 -6.31 -8.63 12.66
N HIS A 116 -6.13 -9.93 12.41
CA HIS A 116 -5.60 -10.87 13.40
C HIS A 116 -4.25 -10.40 13.96
N GLY A 117 -4.14 -10.38 15.30
CA GLY A 117 -2.91 -9.96 16.00
C GLY A 117 -2.64 -8.45 15.99
N GLN A 118 -3.55 -7.63 15.46
CA GLN A 118 -3.39 -6.18 15.37
C GLN A 118 -4.44 -5.45 16.22
N GLN A 119 -4.13 -4.22 16.64
CA GLN A 119 -5.12 -3.35 17.28
C GLN A 119 -6.16 -2.88 16.25
N PRO A 120 -7.45 -2.81 16.61
CA PRO A 120 -8.51 -2.30 15.73
C PRO A 120 -8.20 -0.91 15.19
N ARG A 121 -8.46 -0.70 13.90
CA ARG A 121 -8.34 0.61 13.24
C ARG A 121 -9.64 1.00 12.56
N PHE A 122 -9.87 2.30 12.44
CA PHE A 122 -11.14 2.85 12.01
C PHE A 122 -10.91 3.80 10.84
N LEU A 123 -11.44 3.47 9.66
CA LEU A 123 -11.38 4.34 8.50
C LEU A 123 -12.72 5.09 8.38
N LEU A 124 -12.70 6.37 8.70
CA LEU A 124 -13.81 7.28 8.49
C LEU A 124 -13.90 7.66 7.01
N LEU A 125 -15.07 7.47 6.43
CA LEU A 125 -15.38 7.75 5.04
C LEU A 125 -16.52 8.78 4.97
N LYS A 126 -16.21 9.98 4.48
CA LYS A 126 -17.17 11.04 4.12
C LYS A 126 -16.87 11.51 2.72
N GLN A 127 -17.88 12.05 2.02
CA GLN A 127 -17.68 12.62 0.68
C GLN A 127 -16.72 13.83 0.66
N SER A 128 -16.55 14.51 1.79
CA SER A 128 -15.66 15.68 1.92
C SER A 128 -14.26 15.34 2.44
N GLU A 129 -14.11 14.27 3.21
CA GLU A 129 -12.86 13.91 3.88
C GLU A 129 -12.83 12.43 4.25
N THR A 130 -11.62 11.90 4.35
CA THR A 130 -11.35 10.57 4.90
C THR A 130 -10.33 10.70 6.02
N ALA A 131 -10.44 9.85 7.04
CA ALA A 131 -9.49 9.85 8.14
C ALA A 131 -9.25 8.43 8.66
N LEU A 132 -7.99 8.04 8.79
CA LEU A 132 -7.61 6.84 9.54
C LEU A 132 -7.44 7.16 11.03
N CYS A 133 -8.24 6.52 11.87
CA CYS A 133 -8.33 6.76 13.31
C CYS A 133 -7.92 5.52 14.14
N GLY A 134 -7.45 5.75 15.37
CA GLY A 134 -7.18 4.70 16.36
C GLY A 134 -8.42 4.27 17.16
N GLN A 135 -9.48 5.08 17.15
CA GLN A 135 -10.78 4.79 17.75
C GLN A 135 -11.89 5.33 16.84
N ASN A 136 -13.12 4.81 17.00
CA ASN A 136 -14.26 5.31 16.24
C ASN A 136 -14.55 6.78 16.64
N PRO A 137 -14.58 7.74 15.69
CA PRO A 137 -14.84 9.15 15.95
C PRO A 137 -16.32 9.49 16.24
N GLY A 138 -17.16 8.49 16.52
CA GLY A 138 -18.59 8.67 16.84
C GLY A 138 -19.52 8.56 15.64
N PHE A 139 -19.09 7.87 14.57
CA PHE A 139 -19.88 7.67 13.35
C PHE A 139 -20.40 6.23 13.27
N PRO A 140 -21.47 5.97 12.48
CA PRO A 140 -21.98 4.63 12.26
C PRO A 140 -20.86 3.71 11.74
N GLU A 141 -20.76 2.52 12.33
CA GLU A 141 -19.77 1.48 11.97
C GLU A 141 -20.49 0.29 11.33
N PRO A 142 -21.03 0.42 10.11
CA PRO A 142 -21.86 -0.62 9.50
C PRO A 142 -21.04 -1.75 8.87
N LEU A 143 -19.71 -1.62 8.82
CA LEU A 143 -18.80 -2.58 8.20
C LEU A 143 -17.59 -2.89 9.08
N ARG A 144 -17.23 -4.17 9.10
CA ARG A 144 -16.04 -4.69 9.78
C ARG A 144 -15.25 -5.61 8.84
N VAL A 145 -13.99 -5.31 8.61
CA VAL A 145 -13.04 -6.12 7.84
C VAL A 145 -12.25 -6.98 8.82
N VAL A 146 -12.31 -8.29 8.64
CA VAL A 146 -11.77 -9.29 9.57
C VAL A 146 -10.91 -10.26 8.79
N GLY A 147 -9.79 -10.70 9.35
CA GLY A 147 -9.00 -11.76 8.76
C GLY A 147 -7.50 -11.59 8.99
N PRO A 148 -6.71 -12.44 8.32
CA PRO A 148 -5.26 -12.34 8.41
C PRO A 148 -4.72 -11.14 7.62
N LEU A 149 -3.65 -10.52 8.14
CA LEU A 149 -3.02 -9.34 7.52
C LEU A 149 -2.54 -9.64 6.09
N HIS A 150 -1.94 -10.81 5.87
CA HIS A 150 -1.44 -11.21 4.56
C HIS A 150 -2.52 -11.19 3.47
N ALA A 151 -3.77 -11.55 3.79
CA ALA A 151 -4.86 -11.56 2.84
C ALA A 151 -5.32 -10.15 2.47
N LEU A 152 -5.36 -9.24 3.45
CA LEU A 152 -5.61 -7.81 3.21
C LEU A 152 -4.50 -7.22 2.33
N VAL A 153 -3.23 -7.50 2.64
CA VAL A 153 -2.07 -6.98 1.90
C VAL A 153 -2.05 -7.50 0.48
N ALA A 154 -2.21 -8.81 0.27
CA ALA A 154 -2.21 -9.41 -1.06
C ALA A 154 -3.33 -8.85 -1.93
N TRP A 155 -4.54 -8.67 -1.37
CA TRP A 155 -5.63 -8.01 -2.08
C TRP A 155 -5.31 -6.55 -2.39
N TRP A 156 -4.82 -5.81 -1.40
CA TRP A 156 -4.57 -4.37 -1.51
C TRP A 156 -3.49 -4.05 -2.54
N ARG A 157 -2.42 -4.85 -2.57
CA ARG A 157 -1.32 -4.74 -3.55
C ARG A 157 -1.74 -5.19 -4.95
N GLY A 158 -2.87 -5.89 -5.09
CA GLY A 158 -3.33 -6.45 -6.36
C GLY A 158 -2.71 -7.81 -6.71
N ASP A 159 -2.02 -8.47 -5.79
CA ASP A 159 -1.47 -9.82 -5.96
C ASP A 159 -2.58 -10.85 -6.20
N ILE A 160 -3.72 -10.63 -5.55
CA ILE A 160 -4.90 -11.48 -5.66
C ILE A 160 -6.18 -10.65 -5.79
N GLY A 161 -7.19 -11.21 -6.45
CA GLY A 161 -8.52 -10.61 -6.47
C GLY A 161 -9.24 -10.72 -5.12
N PHE A 162 -10.21 -9.83 -4.88
CA PHE A 162 -10.97 -9.82 -3.62
C PHE A 162 -11.68 -11.16 -3.33
N GLY A 163 -12.10 -11.89 -4.37
CA GLY A 163 -12.70 -13.22 -4.20
C GLY A 163 -11.71 -14.30 -3.71
N GLU A 164 -10.43 -14.19 -4.04
CA GLU A 164 -9.37 -15.04 -3.50
C GLU A 164 -9.05 -14.64 -2.06
N ALA A 165 -8.92 -13.34 -1.80
CA ALA A 165 -8.70 -12.82 -0.44
C ALA A 165 -9.75 -13.33 0.55
N ARG A 166 -11.02 -13.42 0.10
CA ARG A 166 -12.10 -14.03 0.87
C ARG A 166 -11.94 -15.52 1.12
N ARG A 167 -11.39 -16.28 0.16
CA ARG A 167 -11.13 -17.72 0.30
C ARG A 167 -10.01 -18.00 1.30
N ILE A 168 -9.00 -17.13 1.37
CA ILE A 168 -7.91 -17.21 2.35
C ILE A 168 -8.23 -16.49 3.68
N GLY A 169 -9.49 -16.11 3.91
CA GLY A 169 -9.98 -15.70 5.23
C GLY A 169 -10.23 -14.21 5.46
N LEU A 170 -10.10 -13.34 4.45
CA LEU A 170 -10.49 -11.93 4.57
C LEU A 170 -12.01 -11.76 4.41
N VAL A 171 -12.71 -11.38 5.47
CA VAL A 171 -14.17 -11.24 5.50
C VAL A 171 -14.55 -9.78 5.69
N VAL A 172 -15.60 -9.33 5.01
CA VAL A 172 -16.24 -8.04 5.24
C VAL A 172 -17.64 -8.28 5.79
N GLU A 173 -17.77 -8.12 7.10
CA GLU A 173 -19.00 -8.27 7.87
C GLU A 173 -19.79 -6.96 7.87
N GLY A 174 -21.11 -7.06 8.01
CA GLY A 174 -22.01 -5.90 8.09
C GLY A 174 -23.07 -5.87 7.00
N GLN A 175 -23.55 -4.66 6.67
CA GLN A 175 -24.64 -4.50 5.71
C GLN A 175 -24.25 -5.00 4.31
N ARG A 176 -25.03 -5.94 3.75
CA ARG A 176 -24.71 -6.66 2.51
C ARG A 176 -24.45 -5.75 1.31
N ALA A 177 -25.20 -4.65 1.18
CA ALA A 177 -25.02 -3.69 0.10
C ALA A 177 -23.67 -2.95 0.21
N LEU A 178 -23.33 -2.50 1.42
CA LEU A 178 -22.06 -1.83 1.70
C LEU A 178 -20.87 -2.79 1.57
N ALA A 179 -20.99 -4.01 2.09
CA ALA A 179 -19.94 -5.03 1.99
C ALA A 179 -19.63 -5.40 0.53
N ARG A 180 -20.65 -5.43 -0.35
CA ARG A 180 -20.45 -5.61 -1.80
C ARG A 180 -19.82 -4.39 -2.47
N ALA A 181 -20.10 -3.18 -2.00
CA ALA A 181 -19.56 -1.95 -2.55
C ALA A 181 -18.12 -1.67 -2.09
N PHE A 182 -17.74 -2.17 -0.91
CA PHE A 182 -16.45 -1.89 -0.25
C PHE A 182 -15.22 -1.97 -1.18
N PRO A 183 -15.02 -3.02 -2.00
CA PRO A 183 -13.83 -3.07 -2.87
C PRO A 183 -13.79 -1.98 -3.95
N ARG A 184 -14.93 -1.38 -4.30
CA ARG A 184 -15.05 -0.33 -5.32
C ARG A 184 -14.80 1.06 -4.76
N TRP A 185 -14.76 1.22 -3.43
CA TRP A 185 -14.47 2.51 -2.80
C TRP A 185 -13.02 2.93 -2.92
N PHE A 186 -12.15 2.06 -3.42
CA PHE A 186 -10.74 2.32 -3.57
C PHE A 186 -10.37 2.34 -5.06
N GLU A 187 -9.58 3.32 -5.46
CA GLU A 187 -8.96 3.33 -6.79
C GLU A 187 -8.07 2.10 -6.93
N ARG A 188 -8.18 1.42 -8.07
CA ARG A 188 -7.38 0.21 -8.34
C ARG A 188 -5.89 0.55 -8.24
N TYR A 189 -5.12 -0.37 -7.68
CA TYR A 189 -3.68 -0.24 -7.55
C TYR A 189 -3.07 0.09 -8.91
N GLN A 190 -2.27 1.18 -8.96
CA GLN A 190 -1.72 1.76 -10.19
C GLN A 190 -0.84 0.77 -10.98
N PHE A 191 -0.45 -0.36 -10.36
CA PHE A 191 0.37 -1.42 -10.95
C PHE A 191 -0.28 -2.81 -10.90
N ALA A 192 -1.59 -2.92 -10.67
CA ALA A 192 -2.30 -4.22 -10.63
C ALA A 192 -2.24 -4.99 -11.97
N HIS A 193 -1.81 -4.33 -13.04
CA HIS A 193 -1.60 -4.92 -14.36
C HIS A 193 -0.23 -5.59 -14.54
N VAL A 194 0.69 -5.41 -13.57
CA VAL A 194 2.03 -6.00 -13.64
C VAL A 194 2.00 -7.35 -12.94
N GLU A 195 1.88 -8.41 -13.73
CA GLU A 195 2.01 -9.77 -13.22
C GLU A 195 3.46 -10.01 -12.72
N PRO A 196 3.65 -10.72 -11.59
CA PRO A 196 4.96 -11.18 -11.17
C PRO A 196 5.67 -11.89 -12.33
N ALA A 197 7.01 -11.78 -12.41
CA ALA A 197 7.74 -12.63 -13.33
C ALA A 197 7.55 -14.09 -12.88
N GLY A 198 6.61 -14.81 -13.50
CA GLY A 198 6.45 -16.25 -13.28
C GLY A 198 7.80 -16.94 -13.45
N ASP A 199 8.08 -17.89 -12.55
CA ASP A 199 9.29 -18.74 -12.41
C ASP A 199 10.20 -18.81 -13.65
N MET A 200 10.93 -17.74 -13.95
CA MET A 200 11.92 -17.68 -15.03
C MET A 200 13.35 -17.79 -14.50
N HIS A 201 13.50 -18.07 -13.20
CA HIS A 201 14.79 -18.28 -12.56
C HIS A 201 14.75 -19.36 -11.47
N GLN A 202 14.17 -20.53 -11.77
CA GLN A 202 14.79 -21.74 -11.23
C GLN A 202 16.01 -22.05 -12.10
N PRO A 203 17.26 -21.94 -11.61
CA PRO A 203 18.37 -22.57 -12.30
C PRO A 203 18.02 -24.04 -12.42
N ARG A 204 17.90 -24.53 -13.67
CA ARG A 204 17.70 -25.95 -13.98
C ARG A 204 18.64 -26.74 -13.08
N ARG A 205 18.10 -27.47 -12.10
CA ARG A 205 18.86 -28.50 -11.39
C ARG A 205 19.42 -29.38 -12.50
N ARG A 206 20.74 -29.36 -12.69
CA ARG A 206 21.40 -30.33 -13.57
C ARG A 206 21.04 -31.69 -12.99
N THR A 207 20.19 -32.41 -13.70
CA THR A 207 20.08 -33.86 -13.62
C THR A 207 21.47 -34.41 -13.87
N SER A 208 22.16 -34.77 -12.79
CA SER A 208 23.32 -35.66 -12.87
C SER A 208 22.76 -37.07 -12.85
N ASP A 209 22.38 -37.56 -14.02
CA ASP A 209 22.16 -38.99 -14.26
C ASP A 209 23.18 -39.48 -15.31
N ALA A 210 23.56 -40.75 -15.12
CA ALA A 210 24.61 -41.54 -15.76
C ALA A 210 26.01 -41.23 -15.20
N ILE A 211 26.70 -42.19 -14.58
CA ILE A 211 27.06 -43.49 -15.18
C ILE A 211 26.77 -44.65 -14.22
N ALA A 212 25.91 -45.57 -14.67
CA ALA A 212 25.88 -46.95 -14.22
C ALA A 212 26.83 -47.80 -15.08
N GLY A 213 27.46 -48.80 -14.46
CA GLY A 213 28.18 -49.90 -15.12
C GLY A 213 29.70 -49.82 -14.94
N THR A 214 30.45 -50.86 -14.59
CA THR A 214 30.24 -52.31 -14.55
C THR A 214 31.54 -52.95 -14.04
N GLY A 215 31.48 -54.08 -13.31
CA GLY A 215 32.45 -55.19 -13.51
C GLY A 215 33.59 -55.39 -12.49
N SER A 216 33.39 -56.40 -11.64
CA SER A 216 34.31 -57.45 -11.17
C SER A 216 35.83 -57.34 -11.40
N SER A 217 36.60 -57.48 -10.32
CA SER A 217 37.49 -58.62 -10.02
C SER A 217 37.95 -58.57 -8.57
#